data_AF-A0AA35WJE6-F1
#
_entry.id   AF-A0AA35WJE6-F1
#
_cell.length_a   1.000
_cell.length_b   1.000
_cell.length_c   1.000
_cell.angle_alpha   90.00
_cell.angle_beta   90.00
_cell.angle_gamma   90.00
#
_symmetry.space_group_name_H-M   'P 1'
#
loop_
_entity.id
_entity.type
_entity.pdbx_description
1 polymer ?
#
loop_
_entity_poly.entity_id
_entity_poly.type
_entity_poly.pdbx_seq_one_letter_code
_entity_poly.pdbx_strand_id
1 'polypeptide(L)'
;MKQIVNSFLQHLVVEKGLTQNTLSAYSNDLNQFREFLSSNGFISEDPTANLGSLRVGRSIPRFISEADIRQLLETAADTGTPEGRRDASILELLYATGLRVSELVALNVQDINFEEGFIRTWGKGSKERIVYLYPEALANLRVYVGGARVALLEQKRGQTAMYVNQRGERLTRQWVWNILKTSAKKAGIDPNITPHTLRHSFCDPFIAERCVPAPRTGVVGTFQHFHDAGLYAPYRSPRPGGVRAKPSKSMT
;
A
#
# COMPACT_ATOMS: atom_id res chain seq x y z
N MET A 1 28.77 -31.99 -2.88
CA MET A 1 27.49 -31.35 -2.48
C MET A 1 27.06 -30.18 -3.38
N LYS A 2 27.98 -29.36 -3.94
CA LYS A 2 27.68 -28.35 -4.99
C LYS A 2 26.83 -28.86 -6.15
N GLN A 3 27.13 -30.06 -6.66
CA GLN A 3 26.34 -30.69 -7.73
C GLN A 3 24.90 -30.99 -7.30
N ILE A 4 24.66 -31.32 -6.03
CA ILE A 4 23.32 -31.65 -5.52
C ILE A 4 22.48 -30.38 -5.40
N VAL A 5 23.04 -29.30 -4.85
CA VAL A 5 22.34 -28.00 -4.76
C VAL A 5 22.06 -27.43 -6.15
N ASN A 6 23.04 -27.46 -7.05
CA ASN A 6 22.84 -27.00 -8.44
C ASN A 6 21.86 -27.88 -9.21
N SER A 7 21.93 -29.20 -9.06
CA SER A 7 20.99 -30.14 -9.68
C SER A 7 19.57 -29.94 -9.12
N PHE A 8 19.43 -29.68 -7.82
CA PHE A 8 18.16 -29.36 -7.19
C PHE A 8 17.58 -28.04 -7.73
N LEU A 9 18.37 -26.95 -7.76
CA LEU A 9 17.92 -25.67 -8.29
C LEU A 9 17.61 -25.75 -9.79
N GLN A 10 18.39 -26.51 -10.58
CA GLN A 10 18.10 -26.77 -11.99
C GLN A 10 16.84 -27.62 -12.18
N HIS A 11 16.62 -28.62 -11.34
CA HIS A 11 15.38 -29.40 -11.33
C HIS A 11 14.17 -28.51 -11.03
N LEU A 12 14.29 -27.58 -10.07
CA LEU A 12 13.23 -26.60 -9.76
C LEU A 12 12.93 -25.66 -10.94
N VAL A 13 13.94 -25.33 -11.76
CA VAL A 13 13.77 -24.52 -12.98
C VAL A 13 13.10 -25.34 -14.09
N VAL A 14 13.68 -26.51 -14.41
CA VAL A 14 13.34 -27.28 -15.62
C VAL A 14 12.07 -28.11 -15.43
N GLU A 15 11.91 -28.77 -14.29
CA GLU A 15 10.81 -29.71 -14.05
C GLU A 15 9.61 -29.07 -13.34
N LYS A 16 9.85 -28.00 -12.55
CA LYS A 16 8.81 -27.31 -11.78
C LYS A 16 8.46 -25.93 -12.32
N GLY A 17 9.23 -25.38 -13.26
CA GLY A 17 8.95 -24.08 -13.88
C GLY A 17 8.85 -22.91 -12.88
N LEU A 18 9.57 -22.99 -11.75
CA LEU A 18 9.38 -22.02 -10.67
C LEU A 18 9.84 -20.62 -11.06
N THR A 19 9.14 -19.61 -10.53
CA THR A 19 9.46 -18.22 -10.78
C THR A 19 10.82 -17.83 -10.20
N GLN A 20 11.44 -16.84 -10.82
CA GLN A 20 12.79 -16.40 -10.50
C GLN A 20 12.95 -15.87 -9.04
N ASN A 21 11.88 -15.29 -8.49
CA ASN A 21 11.81 -14.89 -7.08
C ASN A 21 11.81 -16.09 -6.14
N THR A 22 11.08 -17.14 -6.53
CA THR A 22 11.00 -18.39 -5.76
C THR A 22 12.38 -19.05 -5.70
N LEU A 23 13.09 -19.13 -6.83
CA LEU A 23 14.46 -19.67 -6.88
C LEU A 23 15.45 -18.86 -6.05
N SER A 24 15.31 -17.54 -6.03
CA SER A 24 16.14 -16.66 -5.18
C SER A 24 15.88 -16.90 -3.70
N ALA A 25 14.62 -17.11 -3.30
CA ALA A 25 14.26 -17.45 -1.93
C ALA A 25 14.85 -18.81 -1.51
N TYR A 26 14.67 -19.86 -2.32
CA TYR A 26 15.26 -21.17 -2.06
C TYR A 26 16.80 -21.11 -1.96
N SER A 27 17.45 -20.34 -2.83
CA SER A 27 18.90 -20.14 -2.76
C SER A 27 19.32 -19.47 -1.44
N ASN A 28 18.61 -18.44 -1.01
CA ASN A 28 18.87 -17.75 0.25
C ASN A 28 18.63 -18.66 1.47
N ASP A 29 17.58 -19.47 1.45
CA ASP A 29 17.25 -20.40 2.53
C ASP A 29 18.33 -21.49 2.67
N LEU A 30 18.81 -22.02 1.54
CA LEU A 30 19.91 -23.00 1.51
C LEU A 30 21.22 -22.40 2.03
N ASN A 31 21.50 -21.13 1.70
CA ASN A 31 22.68 -20.43 2.22
C ASN A 31 22.60 -20.19 3.74
N GLN A 32 21.42 -19.80 4.25
CA GLN A 32 21.20 -19.62 5.69
C GLN A 32 21.30 -20.95 6.44
N PHE A 33 20.74 -22.04 5.89
CA PHE A 33 20.85 -23.36 6.47
C PHE A 33 22.30 -23.86 6.51
N ARG A 34 23.08 -23.57 5.47
CA ARG A 34 24.53 -23.83 5.47
C ARG A 34 25.25 -23.06 6.56
N GLU A 35 25.00 -21.76 6.68
CA GLU A 35 25.63 -20.93 7.71
C GLU A 35 25.34 -21.49 9.10
N PHE A 36 24.10 -21.90 9.35
CA PHE A 36 23.74 -22.60 10.58
C PHE A 36 24.56 -23.89 10.79
N LEU A 37 24.69 -24.77 9.80
CA LEU A 37 25.46 -26.01 9.93
C LEU A 37 26.95 -25.76 10.20
N SER A 38 27.52 -24.75 9.54
CA SER A 38 28.93 -24.35 9.72
C SER A 38 29.18 -23.73 11.10
N SER A 39 28.33 -22.80 11.54
CA SER A 39 28.45 -22.15 12.85
C SER A 39 28.28 -23.12 14.03
N ASN A 40 27.61 -24.25 13.84
CA ASN A 40 27.45 -25.29 14.84
C ASN A 40 28.45 -26.46 14.70
N GLY A 41 29.42 -26.35 13.80
CA GLY A 41 30.49 -27.35 13.63
C GLY A 41 30.04 -28.70 13.05
N PHE A 42 28.84 -28.77 12.46
CA PHE A 42 28.32 -30.00 11.84
C PHE A 42 29.01 -30.33 10.51
N ILE A 43 29.68 -29.34 9.90
CA ILE A 43 30.44 -29.49 8.65
C ILE A 43 31.81 -28.81 8.79
N SER A 44 32.87 -29.49 8.34
CA SER A 44 34.26 -29.02 8.44
C SER A 44 34.81 -28.40 7.15
N GLU A 45 34.19 -28.69 6.00
CA GLU A 45 34.54 -28.10 4.70
C GLU A 45 33.33 -27.34 4.12
N ASP A 46 33.58 -26.16 3.55
CA ASP A 46 32.55 -25.37 2.86
C ASP A 46 32.18 -26.05 1.52
N PRO A 47 31.02 -26.72 1.41
CA PRO A 47 30.63 -27.44 0.19
C PRO A 47 30.15 -26.48 -0.93
N THR A 48 30.12 -25.18 -0.64
CA THR A 48 29.50 -24.11 -1.41
C THR A 48 30.46 -22.97 -1.77
N ALA A 49 31.71 -23.00 -1.29
CA ALA A 49 32.72 -21.96 -1.55
C ALA A 49 32.91 -21.62 -3.04
N ASN A 50 32.63 -22.58 -3.93
CA ASN A 50 32.71 -22.43 -5.38
C ASN A 50 31.34 -22.31 -6.08
N LEU A 51 30.23 -22.09 -5.36
CA LEU A 51 28.95 -21.67 -5.95
C LEU A 51 29.12 -20.23 -6.46
N GLY A 52 29.64 -20.09 -7.68
CA GLY A 52 29.54 -18.83 -8.41
C GLY A 52 28.08 -18.40 -8.37
N SER A 53 27.83 -17.15 -7.93
CA SER A 53 26.47 -16.65 -7.81
C SER A 53 25.75 -16.92 -9.12
N LEU A 54 24.74 -17.78 -9.08
CA LEU A 54 23.76 -17.83 -10.16
C LEU A 54 23.19 -16.42 -10.16
N ARG A 55 23.65 -15.58 -11.10
CA ARG A 55 23.17 -14.22 -11.28
C ARG A 55 21.74 -14.37 -11.77
N VAL A 56 20.85 -14.56 -10.82
CA VAL A 56 19.43 -14.48 -11.02
C VAL A 56 19.20 -13.04 -11.46
N GLY A 57 18.91 -12.85 -12.75
CA GLY A 57 18.64 -11.54 -13.32
C GLY A 57 17.62 -10.84 -12.45
N ARG A 58 17.96 -9.67 -11.91
CA ARG A 58 17.02 -8.89 -11.11
C ARG A 58 15.91 -8.43 -12.05
N SER A 59 14.71 -8.96 -11.86
CA SER A 59 13.50 -8.34 -12.39
C SER A 59 13.50 -6.89 -11.91
N ILE A 60 13.56 -5.95 -12.85
CA ILE A 60 13.39 -4.53 -12.53
C ILE A 60 11.98 -4.40 -11.91
N PRO A 61 11.85 -3.85 -10.69
CA PRO A 61 10.55 -3.62 -10.10
C PRO A 61 9.71 -2.75 -11.04
N ARG A 62 8.49 -3.18 -11.37
CA ARG A 62 7.53 -2.33 -12.08
C ARG A 62 7.10 -1.21 -11.14
N PHE A 63 7.57 0.00 -11.39
CA PHE A 63 7.09 1.19 -10.70
C PHE A 63 5.84 1.71 -11.42
N ILE A 64 4.82 2.09 -10.65
CA ILE A 64 3.66 2.83 -11.16
C ILE A 64 4.07 4.30 -11.25
N SER A 65 3.79 4.97 -12.37
CA SER A 65 4.07 6.38 -12.52
C SER A 65 3.16 7.24 -11.64
N GLU A 66 3.61 8.43 -11.25
CA GLU A 66 2.77 9.34 -10.45
C GLU A 66 1.44 9.69 -11.17
N ALA A 67 1.49 9.86 -12.49
CA ALA A 67 0.32 10.12 -13.31
C ALA A 67 -0.70 8.97 -13.25
N ASP A 68 -0.23 7.72 -13.31
CA ASP A 68 -1.09 6.54 -13.17
C ASP A 68 -1.70 6.47 -11.77
N ILE A 69 -0.96 6.83 -10.71
CA ILE A 69 -1.52 6.84 -9.34
C ILE A 69 -2.62 7.88 -9.22
N ARG A 70 -2.40 9.09 -9.72
CA ARG A 70 -3.43 10.15 -9.72
C ARG A 70 -4.67 9.68 -10.48
N GLN A 71 -4.50 9.13 -11.68
CA GLN A 71 -5.59 8.57 -12.47
C GLN A 71 -6.34 7.46 -11.73
N LEU A 72 -5.62 6.55 -11.04
CA LEU A 72 -6.21 5.48 -10.25
C LEU A 72 -7.08 6.03 -9.11
N LEU A 73 -6.56 7.01 -8.36
CA LEU A 73 -7.25 7.60 -7.22
C LEU A 73 -8.47 8.42 -7.65
N GLU A 74 -8.33 9.25 -8.69
CA GLU A 74 -9.44 10.03 -9.26
C GLU A 74 -10.55 9.11 -9.79
N THR A 75 -10.19 8.07 -10.53
CA THR A 75 -11.16 7.09 -11.07
C THR A 75 -11.86 6.32 -9.96
N ALA A 76 -11.17 6.03 -8.85
CA ALA A 76 -11.79 5.39 -7.70
C ALA A 76 -12.76 6.34 -6.95
N ALA A 77 -12.42 7.63 -6.88
CA ALA A 77 -13.22 8.66 -6.22
C ALA A 77 -14.47 9.04 -7.02
N ASP A 78 -14.46 8.89 -8.35
CA ASP A 78 -15.60 9.14 -9.24
C ASP A 78 -16.68 8.04 -9.14
N THR A 79 -17.29 7.94 -7.95
CA THR A 79 -18.33 6.96 -7.66
C THR A 79 -19.46 7.56 -6.82
N GLY A 80 -20.69 7.37 -7.30
CA GLY A 80 -21.91 7.78 -6.59
C GLY A 80 -22.35 6.82 -5.48
N THR A 81 -21.67 5.68 -5.30
CA THR A 81 -22.09 4.60 -4.40
C THR A 81 -21.30 4.59 -3.08
N PRO A 82 -21.90 4.11 -1.97
CA PRO A 82 -21.18 3.91 -0.71
C PRO A 82 -19.95 2.99 -0.84
N GLU A 83 -20.03 1.94 -1.64
CA GLU A 83 -18.92 1.03 -1.92
C GLU A 83 -17.80 1.72 -2.68
N GLY A 84 -18.13 2.55 -3.66
CA GLY A 84 -17.12 3.27 -4.41
C GLY A 84 -16.37 4.27 -3.54
N ARG A 85 -17.08 5.01 -2.68
CA ARG A 85 -16.45 5.91 -1.67
C ARG A 85 -15.57 5.15 -0.67
N ARG A 86 -15.98 3.95 -0.27
CA ARG A 86 -15.14 3.04 0.53
C ARG A 86 -13.87 2.68 -0.22
N ASP A 87 -14.01 2.24 -1.45
CA ASP A 87 -12.91 1.74 -2.28
C ASP A 87 -11.90 2.85 -2.57
N ALA A 88 -12.38 4.07 -2.87
CA ALA A 88 -11.55 5.27 -2.98
C ALA A 88 -10.77 5.54 -1.69
N SER A 89 -11.44 5.53 -0.53
CA SER A 89 -10.80 5.73 0.76
C SER A 89 -9.74 4.67 1.07
N ILE A 90 -9.94 3.41 0.68
CA ILE A 90 -8.96 2.33 0.87
C ILE A 90 -7.70 2.60 0.04
N LEU A 91 -7.86 2.95 -1.23
CA LEU A 91 -6.73 3.19 -2.13
C LEU A 91 -5.94 4.43 -1.72
N GLU A 92 -6.65 5.52 -1.40
CA GLU A 92 -6.07 6.75 -0.86
C GLU A 92 -5.26 6.44 0.40
N LEU A 93 -5.84 5.69 1.35
CA LEU A 93 -5.16 5.40 2.61
C LEU A 93 -3.91 4.53 2.39
N LEU A 94 -3.98 3.50 1.54
CA LEU A 94 -2.82 2.67 1.20
C LEU A 94 -1.69 3.51 0.61
N TYR A 95 -2.03 4.42 -0.28
CA TYR A 95 -1.07 5.33 -0.89
C TYR A 95 -0.50 6.32 0.14
N ALA A 96 -1.35 6.95 0.95
CA ALA A 96 -0.97 7.98 1.91
C ALA A 96 -0.06 7.49 3.06
N THR A 97 -0.23 6.24 3.48
CA THR A 97 0.38 5.73 4.73
C THR A 97 1.37 4.59 4.51
N GLY A 98 1.34 3.97 3.34
CA GLY A 98 2.09 2.75 3.09
C GLY A 98 1.75 1.63 4.09
N LEU A 99 0.51 1.51 4.57
CA LEU A 99 0.11 0.38 5.40
C LEU A 99 0.15 -0.94 4.63
N ARG A 100 0.45 -2.04 5.33
CA ARG A 100 0.23 -3.38 4.77
C ARG A 100 -1.26 -3.63 4.67
N VAL A 101 -1.70 -4.41 3.68
CA VAL A 101 -3.11 -4.80 3.53
C VAL A 101 -3.66 -5.44 4.81
N SER A 102 -2.86 -6.27 5.48
CA SER A 102 -3.25 -6.90 6.74
C SER A 102 -3.51 -5.90 7.86
N GLU A 103 -2.76 -4.80 7.89
CA GLU A 103 -2.93 -3.74 8.89
C GLU A 103 -4.17 -2.92 8.55
N LEU A 104 -4.34 -2.54 7.28
CA LEU A 104 -5.52 -1.80 6.81
C LEU A 104 -6.84 -2.52 7.12
N VAL A 105 -6.92 -3.83 6.82
CA VAL A 105 -8.16 -4.58 7.09
C VAL A 105 -8.38 -4.85 8.58
N ALA A 106 -7.33 -4.74 9.41
CA ALA A 106 -7.42 -4.90 10.86
C ALA A 106 -7.84 -3.60 11.57
N LEU A 107 -7.71 -2.44 10.93
CA LEU A 107 -8.08 -1.15 11.51
C LEU A 107 -9.52 -1.11 12.02
N ASN A 108 -9.70 -0.48 13.17
CA ASN A 108 -10.96 -0.03 13.72
C ASN A 108 -11.07 1.49 13.60
N VAL A 109 -12.29 2.01 13.71
CA VAL A 109 -12.52 3.47 13.69
C VAL A 109 -11.74 4.16 14.82
N GLN A 110 -11.65 3.54 16.00
CA GLN A 110 -10.94 4.05 17.17
C GLN A 110 -9.41 4.10 17.01
N ASP A 111 -8.86 3.39 16.02
CA ASP A 111 -7.42 3.38 15.78
C ASP A 111 -6.98 4.67 15.04
N ILE A 112 -7.93 5.51 14.61
CA ILE A 112 -7.69 6.76 13.89
C ILE A 112 -8.04 7.94 14.81
N ASN A 113 -7.05 8.78 15.10
CA ASN A 113 -7.29 10.07 15.71
C ASN A 113 -7.47 11.11 14.60
N PHE A 114 -8.72 11.53 14.39
CA PHE A 114 -9.04 12.49 13.34
C PHE A 114 -8.65 13.94 13.70
N GLU A 115 -8.49 14.26 14.99
CA GLU A 115 -8.11 15.59 15.47
C GLU A 115 -6.61 15.81 15.33
N GLU A 116 -5.82 14.86 15.84
CA GLU A 116 -4.35 14.89 15.75
C GLU A 116 -3.81 14.33 14.42
N GLY A 117 -4.67 13.69 13.62
CA GLY A 117 -4.34 13.30 12.26
C GLY A 117 -3.42 12.08 12.14
N PHE A 118 -3.60 11.06 12.97
CA PHE A 118 -2.76 9.86 12.93
C PHE A 118 -3.55 8.55 13.06
N ILE A 119 -2.91 7.46 12.65
CA ILE A 119 -3.39 6.08 12.80
C ILE A 119 -2.44 5.30 13.69
N ARG A 120 -2.99 4.60 14.69
CA ARG A 120 -2.26 3.60 15.49
C ARG A 120 -2.33 2.25 14.80
N THR A 121 -1.18 1.64 14.53
CA THR A 121 -1.11 0.32 13.89
C THR A 121 -0.15 -0.62 14.60
N TRP A 122 -0.44 -1.90 14.48
CA TRP A 122 0.34 -2.97 15.11
C TRP A 122 1.31 -3.58 14.10
N GLY A 123 2.61 -3.49 14.37
CA GLY A 123 3.67 -4.05 13.54
C GLY A 123 4.02 -5.51 13.87
N LYS A 124 5.00 -6.07 13.13
CA LYS A 124 5.57 -7.40 13.40
C LYS A 124 6.21 -7.40 14.80
N GLY A 125 5.82 -8.35 15.64
CA GLY A 125 6.24 -8.42 17.05
C GLY A 125 5.36 -7.62 18.01
N SER A 126 4.13 -7.25 17.60
CA SER A 126 3.15 -6.52 18.42
C SER A 126 3.61 -5.15 18.91
N LYS A 127 4.60 -4.54 18.24
CA LYS A 127 5.02 -3.16 18.51
C LYS A 127 4.05 -2.19 17.85
N GLU A 128 3.50 -1.30 18.65
CA GLU A 128 2.68 -0.19 18.18
C GLU A 128 3.54 0.80 17.36
N ARG A 129 2.97 1.32 16.28
CA ARG A 129 3.53 2.45 15.54
C ARG A 129 2.43 3.43 15.18
N ILE A 130 2.79 4.70 15.14
CA ILE A 130 1.92 5.80 14.73
C ILE A 130 2.27 6.17 13.29
N VAL A 131 1.24 6.37 12.46
CA VAL A 131 1.39 6.87 11.09
C VAL A 131 0.57 8.14 10.94
N TYR A 132 1.21 9.25 10.60
CA TYR A 132 0.54 10.53 10.39
C TYR A 132 -0.10 10.60 9.01
N LEU A 133 -1.19 11.36 8.91
CA LEU A 133 -1.97 11.59 7.71
C LEU A 133 -1.90 13.06 7.33
N TYR A 134 -1.88 13.34 6.03
CA TYR A 134 -2.06 14.70 5.52
C TYR A 134 -3.55 15.11 5.56
N PRO A 135 -3.87 16.42 5.56
CA PRO A 135 -5.22 16.92 5.72
C PRO A 135 -6.24 16.37 4.71
N GLU A 136 -5.86 16.19 3.44
CA GLU A 136 -6.72 15.69 2.39
C GLU A 136 -7.11 14.21 2.61
N ALA A 137 -6.17 13.37 3.07
CA ALA A 137 -6.47 11.99 3.45
C ALA A 137 -7.45 11.95 4.63
N LEU A 138 -7.26 12.82 5.63
CA LEU A 138 -8.19 12.94 6.76
C LEU A 138 -9.58 13.37 6.32
N ALA A 139 -9.68 14.34 5.40
CA ALA A 139 -10.95 14.78 4.86
C ALA A 139 -11.69 13.63 4.16
N ASN A 140 -10.98 12.88 3.31
CA ASN A 140 -11.53 11.70 2.62
C ASN A 140 -12.00 10.63 3.61
N LEU A 141 -11.23 10.34 4.66
CA LEU A 141 -11.63 9.39 5.70
C LEU A 141 -12.86 9.87 6.48
N ARG A 142 -12.96 11.16 6.80
CA ARG A 142 -14.13 11.73 7.50
C ARG A 142 -15.40 11.58 6.66
N VAL A 143 -15.33 11.84 5.35
CA VAL A 143 -16.45 11.66 4.42
C VAL A 143 -16.88 10.20 4.36
N TYR A 144 -15.93 9.27 4.31
CA TYR A 144 -16.24 7.85 4.33
C TYR A 144 -16.91 7.42 5.64
N VAL A 145 -16.30 7.74 6.80
CA VAL A 145 -16.78 7.30 8.11
C VAL A 145 -18.13 7.91 8.47
N GLY A 146 -18.34 9.21 8.17
CA GLY A 146 -19.58 9.92 8.48
C GLY A 146 -20.73 9.67 7.52
N GLY A 147 -20.47 9.13 6.32
CA GLY A 147 -21.50 8.92 5.29
C GLY A 147 -21.55 7.48 4.80
N ALA A 148 -20.64 7.11 3.90
CA ALA A 148 -20.68 5.83 3.19
C ALA A 148 -20.58 4.61 4.13
N ARG A 149 -19.76 4.68 5.18
CA ARG A 149 -19.66 3.62 6.19
C ARG A 149 -20.98 3.43 6.93
N VAL A 150 -21.64 4.52 7.32
CA VAL A 150 -22.95 4.47 8.00
C VAL A 150 -23.99 3.79 7.11
N ALA A 151 -24.01 4.15 5.82
CA ALA A 151 -24.89 3.51 4.85
C ALA A 151 -24.62 2.00 4.70
N LEU A 152 -23.34 1.59 4.67
CA LEU A 152 -22.94 0.18 4.54
C LEU A 152 -23.16 -0.67 5.80
N LEU A 153 -23.27 -0.04 6.97
CA LEU A 153 -23.48 -0.77 8.22
C LEU A 153 -24.91 -1.24 8.41
N GLU A 154 -25.89 -0.51 7.86
CA GLU A 154 -27.33 -0.76 8.01
C GLU A 154 -27.71 -1.20 9.45
N GLN A 155 -27.91 -2.51 9.66
CA GLN A 155 -28.33 -3.13 10.93
C GLN A 155 -27.17 -3.47 11.88
N LYS A 156 -25.91 -3.50 11.43
CA LYS A 156 -24.72 -3.89 12.21
C LYS A 156 -24.01 -2.69 12.84
N ARG A 157 -24.76 -1.84 13.55
CA ARG A 157 -24.22 -0.60 14.15
C ARG A 157 -23.09 -0.82 15.17
N GLY A 158 -22.97 -2.01 15.76
CA GLY A 158 -21.88 -2.37 16.68
C GLY A 158 -20.55 -2.74 16.01
N GLN A 159 -20.47 -2.79 14.69
CA GLN A 159 -19.23 -3.12 13.99
C GLN A 159 -18.18 -2.02 14.17
N THR A 160 -17.00 -2.38 14.68
CA THR A 160 -15.90 -1.44 14.93
C THR A 160 -14.93 -1.31 13.76
N ALA A 161 -14.94 -2.26 12.82
CA ALA A 161 -14.04 -2.28 11.66
C ALA A 161 -14.11 -0.97 10.86
N MET A 162 -12.95 -0.40 10.53
CA MET A 162 -12.87 0.82 9.74
C MET A 162 -13.53 0.59 8.37
N TYR A 163 -13.14 -0.46 7.66
CA TYR A 163 -13.69 -0.82 6.36
C TYR A 163 -14.57 -2.06 6.42
N VAL A 164 -15.76 -1.95 5.82
CA VAL A 164 -16.77 -3.01 5.80
C VAL A 164 -17.18 -3.41 4.38
N ASN A 165 -17.57 -4.68 4.21
CA ASN A 165 -18.17 -5.19 2.98
C ASN A 165 -19.65 -4.73 2.85
N GLN A 166 -20.30 -5.11 1.76
CA GLN A 166 -21.72 -4.80 1.51
C GLN A 166 -22.70 -5.39 2.54
N ARG A 167 -22.25 -6.36 3.35
CA ARG A 167 -23.04 -6.99 4.43
C ARG A 167 -22.72 -6.41 5.82
N GLY A 168 -22.00 -5.29 5.88
CA GLY A 168 -21.56 -4.64 7.12
C GLY A 168 -20.51 -5.42 7.93
N GLU A 169 -19.80 -6.37 7.31
CA GLU A 169 -18.75 -7.18 7.96
C GLU A 169 -17.36 -6.64 7.62
N ARG A 170 -16.36 -6.92 8.46
CA ARG A 170 -14.97 -6.53 8.21
C ARG A 170 -14.51 -7.00 6.82
N LEU A 171 -13.85 -6.10 6.10
CA LEU A 171 -13.31 -6.38 4.78
C LEU A 171 -12.16 -7.42 4.86
N THR A 172 -12.02 -8.28 3.84
CA THR A 172 -10.94 -9.26 3.79
C THR A 172 -9.77 -8.76 2.94
N ARG A 173 -8.57 -9.33 3.17
CA ARG A 173 -7.39 -9.00 2.37
C ARG A 173 -7.65 -9.18 0.88
N GLN A 174 -8.24 -10.30 0.48
CA GLN A 174 -8.56 -10.60 -0.93
C GLN A 174 -9.47 -9.54 -1.56
N TRP A 175 -10.41 -8.98 -0.78
CA TRP A 175 -11.30 -7.94 -1.25
C TRP A 175 -10.54 -6.65 -1.62
N VAL A 176 -9.51 -6.27 -0.85
CA VAL A 176 -8.64 -5.13 -1.19
C VAL A 176 -7.92 -5.33 -2.52
N TRP A 177 -7.48 -6.56 -2.83
CA TRP A 177 -6.87 -6.86 -4.13
C TRP A 177 -7.88 -6.72 -5.27
N ASN A 178 -9.12 -7.16 -5.07
CA ASN A 178 -10.18 -7.01 -6.06
C ASN A 178 -10.53 -5.54 -6.31
N ILE A 179 -10.57 -4.71 -5.26
CA ILE A 179 -10.74 -3.26 -5.38
C ILE A 179 -9.65 -2.69 -6.28
N LEU A 180 -8.39 -2.94 -5.93
CA LEU A 180 -7.25 -2.40 -6.67
C LEU A 180 -7.29 -2.81 -8.15
N LYS A 181 -7.52 -4.10 -8.42
CA LYS A 181 -7.61 -4.62 -9.79
C LYS A 181 -8.75 -4.00 -10.59
N THR A 182 -9.90 -3.79 -9.94
CA THR A 182 -11.08 -3.18 -10.57
C THR A 182 -10.83 -1.72 -10.89
N SER A 183 -10.27 -0.96 -9.94
CA SER A 183 -9.91 0.44 -10.13
C SER A 183 -8.81 0.62 -11.17
N ALA A 184 -7.78 -0.24 -11.18
CA ALA A 184 -6.72 -0.24 -12.19
C ALA A 184 -7.28 -0.44 -13.60
N LYS A 185 -8.17 -1.43 -13.76
CA LYS A 185 -8.83 -1.70 -15.04
C LYS A 185 -9.68 -0.51 -15.50
N LYS A 186 -10.43 0.12 -14.60
CA LYS A 186 -11.23 1.32 -14.92
C LYS A 186 -10.36 2.51 -15.32
N ALA A 187 -9.21 2.66 -14.66
CA ALA A 187 -8.25 3.72 -14.91
C ALA A 187 -7.37 3.49 -16.17
N GLY A 188 -7.49 2.33 -16.82
CA GLY A 188 -6.66 1.98 -18.00
C GLY A 188 -5.20 1.65 -17.66
N ILE A 189 -4.91 1.33 -16.40
CA ILE A 189 -3.57 1.02 -15.90
C ILE A 189 -3.35 -0.50 -15.91
N ASP A 190 -2.09 -0.95 -15.89
CA ASP A 190 -1.73 -2.37 -15.78
C ASP A 190 -2.52 -3.04 -14.64
N PRO A 191 -3.37 -4.04 -14.92
CA PRO A 191 -4.18 -4.70 -13.91
C PRO A 191 -3.36 -5.60 -12.96
N ASN A 192 -2.07 -5.80 -13.22
CA ASN A 192 -1.16 -6.56 -12.37
C ASN A 192 -0.53 -5.74 -11.25
N ILE A 193 -0.96 -4.49 -11.06
CA ILE A 193 -0.57 -3.71 -9.88
C ILE A 193 -1.02 -4.42 -8.60
N THR A 194 -0.15 -4.38 -7.60
CA THR A 194 -0.41 -5.02 -6.31
C THR A 194 -0.45 -3.95 -5.21
N PRO A 195 -1.08 -4.25 -4.05
CA PRO A 195 -1.02 -3.34 -2.90
C PRO A 195 0.43 -3.05 -2.46
N HIS A 196 1.33 -4.00 -2.68
CA HIS A 196 2.76 -3.79 -2.47
C HIS A 196 3.32 -2.78 -3.47
N THR A 197 2.98 -2.87 -4.75
CA THR A 197 3.39 -1.89 -5.77
C THR A 197 2.91 -0.49 -5.42
N LEU A 198 1.63 -0.32 -5.06
CA LEU A 198 1.06 0.97 -4.65
C LEU A 198 1.79 1.55 -3.42
N ARG A 199 2.09 0.69 -2.44
CA ARG A 199 2.87 1.04 -1.26
C ARG A 199 4.35 1.33 -1.57
N HIS A 200 4.93 0.76 -2.61
CA HIS A 200 6.31 1.07 -2.99
C HIS A 200 6.41 2.33 -3.85
N SER A 201 5.30 2.72 -4.50
CA SER A 201 5.14 4.05 -5.05
C SER A 201 4.89 5.12 -3.97
N PHE A 202 4.63 4.72 -2.72
CA PHE A 202 4.74 5.62 -1.58
C PHE A 202 6.23 5.89 -1.31
N CYS A 203 6.73 6.92 -1.97
CA CYS A 203 7.99 7.56 -1.64
C CYS A 203 8.05 8.85 -2.45
N ASP A 204 7.14 9.77 -2.18
CA ASP A 204 7.31 11.13 -2.67
C ASP A 204 7.74 12.01 -1.49
N PRO A 205 8.96 12.60 -1.50
CA PRO A 205 9.34 13.67 -0.59
C PRO A 205 8.27 14.78 -0.48
N PHE A 206 7.47 14.96 -1.54
CA PHE A 206 6.37 15.91 -1.60
C PHE A 206 5.21 15.60 -0.64
N ILE A 207 4.96 14.33 -0.31
CA ILE A 207 3.94 13.95 0.69
C ILE A 207 4.48 14.15 2.11
N ALA A 208 5.78 13.94 2.33
CA ALA A 208 6.41 14.21 3.62
C ALA A 208 6.30 15.68 4.04
N GLU A 209 6.33 16.62 3.08
CA GLU A 209 6.12 18.06 3.31
C GLU A 209 4.67 18.42 3.67
N ARG A 210 3.69 17.57 3.35
CA ARG A 210 2.25 17.76 3.64
C ARG A 210 1.78 17.05 4.91
N CYS A 211 2.62 16.20 5.49
CA CYS A 211 2.33 15.57 6.77
C CYS A 211 2.42 16.60 7.89
N VAL A 212 1.43 16.60 8.79
CA VAL A 212 1.50 17.41 10.02
C VAL A 212 2.67 16.90 10.86
N PRO A 213 3.62 17.76 11.28
CA PRO A 213 4.73 17.31 12.10
C PRO A 213 4.20 16.78 13.44
N ALA A 214 4.71 15.63 13.85
CA ALA A 214 4.44 15.04 15.16
C ALA A 214 4.75 16.06 16.27
N PRO A 215 3.91 16.23 17.31
CA PRO A 215 4.36 16.83 18.55
C PRO A 215 5.56 16.01 19.06
N ARG A 216 6.59 16.69 19.59
CA ARG A 216 7.83 16.08 20.09
C ARG A 216 7.55 15.17 21.29
N THR A 217 7.02 13.97 21.05
CA THR A 217 6.91 12.89 22.02
C THR A 217 7.67 11.71 21.44
N GLY A 218 8.72 11.27 22.15
CA GLY A 218 9.81 10.40 21.68
C GLY A 218 9.43 8.97 21.29
N VAL A 219 8.52 8.81 20.34
CA VAL A 219 8.23 7.54 19.67
C VAL A 219 9.04 7.49 18.38
N VAL A 220 10.18 6.81 18.45
CA VAL A 220 11.05 6.57 17.29
C VAL A 220 10.35 5.56 16.37
N GLY A 221 9.85 6.04 15.23
CA GLY A 221 9.20 5.21 14.23
C GLY A 221 9.13 5.92 12.88
N THR A 222 10.23 5.83 12.12
CA THR A 222 10.40 6.24 10.71
C THR A 222 9.99 7.67 10.36
N PHE A 223 10.83 8.65 10.70
CA PHE A 223 11.17 9.80 9.86
C PHE A 223 12.49 10.37 10.40
N GLN A 224 13.62 9.84 9.91
CA GLN A 224 14.94 10.30 10.31
C GLN A 224 15.56 11.05 9.11
N HIS A 225 15.75 12.37 9.29
CA HIS A 225 16.22 13.39 8.35
C HIS A 225 15.15 13.74 7.29
N PHE A 226 14.72 15.00 7.11
CA PHE A 226 15.54 16.17 6.82
C PHE A 226 14.92 17.48 7.35
N HIS A 227 15.79 18.37 7.82
CA HIS A 227 15.55 19.79 8.03
C HIS A 227 16.19 20.56 6.85
N ASP A 228 15.64 21.72 6.54
CA ASP A 228 16.17 22.80 5.68
C ASP A 228 15.82 22.77 4.18
N ALA A 229 14.67 23.35 3.83
CA ALA A 229 14.53 24.25 2.67
C ALA A 229 13.16 24.96 2.72
N GLY A 230 13.14 26.25 3.08
CA GLY A 230 11.92 27.07 3.11
C GLY A 230 11.35 27.36 1.72
N LEU A 231 10.46 26.51 1.23
CA LEU A 231 9.70 26.74 0.00
C LEU A 231 8.22 26.35 0.17
N TYR A 232 7.39 27.30 0.56
CA TYR A 232 5.94 27.17 0.58
C TYR A 232 5.33 27.79 -0.69
N ALA A 233 4.53 27.01 -1.43
CA ALA A 233 3.50 27.54 -2.32
C ALA A 233 2.25 26.65 -2.24
N PRO A 234 1.08 27.16 -1.79
CA PRO A 234 -0.13 26.35 -1.69
C PRO A 234 -0.75 26.11 -3.07
N TYR A 235 -0.96 24.84 -3.41
CA TYR A 235 -1.72 24.42 -4.59
C TYR A 235 -3.20 24.78 -4.42
N ARG A 236 -3.74 25.65 -5.29
CA ARG A 236 -5.16 26.00 -5.35
C ARG A 236 -5.90 24.93 -6.16
N SER A 237 -6.88 24.26 -5.53
CA SER A 237 -7.82 23.38 -6.21
C SER A 237 -8.56 24.11 -7.35
N PRO A 238 -8.84 23.46 -8.51
CA PRO A 238 -9.67 24.06 -9.54
C PRO A 238 -11.11 24.21 -9.01
N ARG A 239 -11.65 25.44 -9.10
CA ARG A 239 -13.03 25.74 -8.70
C ARG A 239 -14.02 24.91 -9.55
N PRO A 240 -15.14 24.44 -8.99
CA PRO A 240 -16.19 23.82 -9.79
C PRO A 240 -16.73 24.84 -10.81
N GLY A 241 -16.75 24.46 -12.08
CA GLY A 241 -17.14 25.29 -13.21
C GLY A 241 -18.56 25.84 -13.03
N GLY A 242 -18.67 27.17 -13.00
CA GLY A 242 -19.94 27.87 -13.12
C GLY A 242 -20.56 27.59 -14.50
N VAL A 243 -21.78 27.05 -14.49
CA VAL A 243 -22.63 26.90 -15.67
C VAL A 243 -22.84 28.28 -16.30
N ARG A 244 -22.22 28.54 -17.45
CA ARG A 244 -22.55 29.69 -18.30
C ARG A 244 -23.82 29.36 -19.07
N ALA A 245 -24.93 29.97 -18.67
CA ALA A 245 -26.15 29.99 -19.45
C ALA A 245 -25.88 30.63 -20.83
N LYS A 246 -26.27 29.94 -21.90
CA LYS A 246 -26.28 30.50 -23.27
C LYS A 246 -27.48 31.45 -23.39
N PRO A 247 -27.33 32.66 -23.96
CA PRO A 247 -28.48 33.51 -24.26
C PRO A 247 -29.25 32.97 -25.47
N SER A 248 -30.56 32.94 -25.33
CA SER A 248 -31.53 32.65 -26.38
C SER A 248 -31.41 33.67 -27.52
N LYS A 249 -31.23 33.21 -28.75
CA LYS A 249 -31.52 34.02 -29.93
C LYS A 249 -33.02 33.93 -30.21
N SER A 250 -33.73 35.02 -29.93
CA SER A 250 -35.07 35.28 -30.43
C SER A 250 -35.01 35.67 -31.91
N MET A 251 -35.96 35.14 -32.66
CA MET A 251 -36.38 35.55 -33.99
C MET A 251 -36.63 37.07 -34.04
N THR A 252 -36.12 37.76 -35.06
CA THR A 252 -36.85 38.52 -36.10
C THR A 252 -35.82 39.02 -37.11
#